data_AF-A0A932DSR5-F1
#
_entry.id   AF-A0A932DSR5-F1
#
_cell.length_a   1.000
_cell.length_b   1.000
_cell.length_c   1.000
_cell.angle_alpha   90.00
_cell.angle_beta   90.00
_cell.angle_gamma   90.00
#
_symmetry.space_group_name_H-M   'P 1'
#
loop_
_entity.id
_entity.type
_entity.pdbx_description
1 polymer ?
#
loop_
_entity_poly.entity_id
_entity_poly.type
_entity_poly.pdbx_seq_one_letter_code
_entity_poly.pdbx_strand_id
1 'polypeptide(L)' 'MFALFRIGLSVLVAAVAAIPIWVYLAARHFLSPEGFWQEFFLLGIGLWLLWGAQVFFAIAGLFVLMIIWILCEKEGVL' A
#
# COMPACT_ATOMS: atom_id res chain seq x y z
N MET A 1 -26.58 -1.14 0.95
CA MET A 1 -25.75 -1.84 -0.07
C MET A 1 -24.57 -0.98 -0.51
N PHE A 2 -24.78 0.31 -0.84
CA PHE A 2 -23.72 1.23 -1.29
C PHE A 2 -22.61 1.52 -0.27
N ALA A 3 -22.91 1.62 1.03
CA ALA A 3 -21.89 1.84 2.06
C ALA A 3 -20.88 0.67 2.15
N LEU A 4 -21.36 -0.57 2.04
CA LEU A 4 -20.50 -1.77 2.03
C LEU A 4 -19.62 -1.81 0.78
N PHE A 5 -20.16 -1.42 -0.37
CA PHE A 5 -19.41 -1.31 -1.61
C PHE A 5 -18.28 -0.26 -1.52
N ARG A 6 -18.58 0.93 -0.96
CA ARG A 6 -17.57 1.98 -0.72
C ARG A 6 -16.47 1.52 0.22
N ILE A 7 -16.83 0.85 1.31
CA ILE A 7 -15.86 0.29 2.26
C ILE A 7 -15.01 -0.77 1.56
N GLY A 8 -15.61 -1.65 0.76
CA GLY A 8 -14.90 -2.66 -0.03
C GLY A 8 -13.86 -2.06 -0.98
N LEU A 9 -14.24 -1.01 -1.72
CA LEU A 9 -13.30 -0.27 -2.58
C LEU A 9 -12.19 0.40 -1.76
N SER A 10 -12.51 0.97 -0.60
CA SER A 10 -11.52 1.61 0.26
C SER A 10 -10.49 0.60 0.79
N VAL A 11 -10.94 -0.59 1.17
CA VAL A 11 -10.08 -1.71 1.58
C VAL A 11 -9.20 -2.16 0.43
N LEU A 12 -9.75 -2.26 -0.79
CA LEU A 12 -8.97 -2.63 -1.97
C LEU A 12 -7.87 -1.60 -2.27
N VAL A 13 -8.19 -0.31 -2.23
CA VAL A 13 -7.19 0.76 -2.43
C VAL A 13 -6.11 0.71 -1.35
N ALA A 14 -6.48 0.48 -0.08
CA ALA A 14 -5.51 0.33 1.01
C ALA A 14 -4.60 -0.89 0.81
N ALA A 15 -5.15 -2.02 0.37
CA ALA A 15 -4.37 -3.22 0.08
C ALA A 15 -3.37 -3.00 -1.06
N VAL A 16 -3.79 -2.30 -2.13
CA VAL A 16 -2.92 -1.92 -3.26
C VAL A 16 -1.86 -0.92 -2.83
N ALA A 17 -2.22 0.08 -2.03
CA ALA A 17 -1.27 1.07 -1.51
C ALA A 17 -0.20 0.44 -0.60
N ALA A 18 -0.49 -0.72 0.00
CA ALA A 18 0.44 -1.49 0.83
C ALA A 18 1.31 -2.49 0.03
N ILE A 19 1.21 -2.55 -1.30
CA ILE A 19 2.03 -3.46 -2.14
C ILE A 19 3.53 -3.36 -1.83
N PRO A 20 4.15 -2.18 -1.69
CA PRO A 20 5.58 -2.11 -1.38
C PRO A 20 5.95 -2.78 -0.04
N ILE A 21 5.11 -2.64 0.99
CA ILE A 21 5.26 -3.37 2.26
C ILE A 21 5.13 -4.88 2.04
N TRP A 22 4.12 -5.34 1.30
CA TRP A 22 3.94 -6.77 1.02
C TRP A 22 5.14 -7.36 0.27
N VAL A 23 5.67 -6.64 -0.72
CA VAL A 23 6.87 -7.03 -1.46
C VAL A 23 8.08 -7.11 -0.54
N TYR A 24 8.27 -6.15 0.35
CA TYR A 24 9.35 -6.19 1.34
C TYR A 24 9.24 -7.41 2.26
N LEU A 25 8.06 -7.67 2.82
CA LEU A 25 7.83 -8.81 3.70
C LEU A 25 8.00 -10.14 2.97
N ALA A 26 7.50 -10.25 1.74
CA ALA A 26 7.68 -11.42 0.90
C ALA A 26 9.17 -11.66 0.58
N ALA A 27 9.89 -10.62 0.16
CA ALA A 27 11.32 -10.71 -0.10
C ALA A 27 12.10 -11.16 1.14
N ARG A 28 11.80 -10.59 2.32
CA ARG A 28 12.43 -11.00 3.58
C ARG A 28 12.12 -12.47 3.92
N HIS A 29 10.88 -12.90 3.69
CA HIS A 29 10.45 -14.27 3.99
C HIS A 29 11.10 -15.30 3.05
N PHE A 30 11.08 -15.05 1.73
CA PHE A 30 11.58 -16.00 0.74
C PHE A 30 13.11 -16.02 0.63
N LEU A 31 13.78 -14.90 0.89
CA LEU A 31 15.24 -14.82 0.79
C LEU A 31 15.95 -15.24 2.07
N SER A 32 15.21 -15.33 3.20
CA SER A 32 15.70 -15.76 4.52
C SER A 32 17.16 -15.36 4.78
N PRO A 33 17.49 -14.06 4.78
CA PRO A 33 18.87 -13.62 4.82
C PRO A 33 19.53 -14.04 6.15
N GLU A 34 20.66 -14.74 6.07
CA GLU A 34 21.37 -15.27 7.25
C GLU A 34 22.69 -14.51 7.53
N GLY A 35 23.15 -13.71 6.57
CA GLY A 35 24.43 -12.98 6.66
C GLY A 35 24.28 -11.47 6.77
N PHE A 36 25.24 -10.82 7.42
CA PHE A 36 25.30 -9.34 7.58
C PHE A 36 25.13 -8.61 6.24
N TRP A 37 25.81 -9.05 5.18
CA TRP A 37 25.71 -8.41 3.86
C TRP A 37 24.33 -8.56 3.24
N GLN A 38 23.65 -9.70 3.44
CA GLN A 38 22.31 -9.92 2.90
C GLN A 38 21.28 -9.06 3.63
N GLU A 39 21.34 -9.00 4.97
CA GLU A 39 20.51 -8.08 5.75
C GLU A 39 20.81 -6.61 5.43
N PHE A 40 22.08 -6.25 5.24
CA PHE A 40 22.49 -4.89 4.86
C PHE A 40 21.93 -4.49 3.49
N PHE A 41 21.93 -5.38 2.49
CA PHE A 41 21.32 -5.09 1.19
C PHE A 41 19.79 -5.07 1.26
N LEU A 42 19.17 -5.97 2.02
CA LEU A 42 17.72 -6.02 2.18
C LEU A 42 17.20 -4.78 2.93
N LEU A 43 17.87 -4.37 4.00
CA LEU A 43 17.54 -3.15 4.77
C LEU A 43 18.05 -1.88 4.09
N GLY A 44 19.15 -1.93 3.35
CA GLY A 44 19.68 -0.77 2.64
C GLY A 44 18.85 -0.47 1.41
N ILE A 45 18.86 -1.37 0.42
CA ILE A 45 18.18 -1.18 -0.86
C ILE A 45 16.68 -1.38 -0.71
N GLY A 46 16.27 -2.44 -0.02
CA GLY A 46 14.85 -2.74 0.17
C GLY A 46 14.15 -1.65 0.97
N LEU A 47 14.73 -1.17 2.06
CA LEU A 47 14.10 -0.12 2.85
C LEU A 47 14.12 1.22 2.10
N TRP A 48 15.22 1.64 1.49
CA TRP A 48 15.27 2.96 0.82
C TRP A 48 14.38 3.04 -0.43
N LEU A 49 14.43 2.03 -1.31
CA LEU A 49 13.64 1.99 -2.54
C LEU A 49 12.17 1.72 -2.25
N LEU A 50 11.87 0.72 -1.40
CA LEU A 50 10.48 0.35 -1.11
C LEU A 50 9.81 1.35 -0.18
N TRP A 51 10.53 2.07 0.69
CA TRP A 51 9.91 3.19 1.43
C TRP A 51 9.57 4.37 0.53
N GLY A 52 10.46 4.75 -0.40
CA GLY A 52 10.14 5.79 -1.38
C GLY A 52 8.90 5.43 -2.18
N ALA A 53 8.83 4.18 -2.67
CA ALA A 53 7.65 3.64 -3.32
C ALA A 53 6.43 3.62 -2.38
N GLN A 54 6.59 3.23 -1.12
CA GLN A 54 5.50 3.16 -0.15
C GLN A 54 4.88 4.54 0.12
N VAL A 55 5.69 5.59 0.23
CA VAL A 55 5.21 6.97 0.39
C VAL A 55 4.42 7.39 -0.85
N PHE A 56 4.94 7.11 -2.05
CA PHE A 56 4.24 7.42 -3.30
C PHE A 56 2.88 6.69 -3.40
N PHE A 57 2.87 5.38 -3.13
CA PHE A 57 1.66 4.57 -3.16
C PHE A 57 0.65 4.98 -2.08
N ALA A 58 1.13 5.37 -0.89
CA ALA A 58 0.26 5.89 0.17
C ALA A 58 -0.41 7.20 -0.24
N ILE A 59 0.35 8.16 -0.80
CA ILE A 59 -0.19 9.44 -1.27
C ILE A 59 -1.18 9.22 -2.42
N ALA A 60 -0.82 8.39 -3.41
CA ALA A 60 -1.71 8.05 -4.52
C ALA A 60 -2.99 7.36 -4.02
N GLY A 61 -2.87 6.42 -3.09
CA GLY A 61 -3.99 5.73 -2.45
C GLY A 61 -4.92 6.69 -1.71
N LEU A 62 -4.36 7.63 -0.92
CA LEU A 62 -5.14 8.68 -0.25
C LEU A 62 -5.89 9.57 -1.25
N PHE A 63 -5.25 9.94 -2.36
CA PHE A 63 -5.89 10.73 -3.41
C PHE A 63 -7.06 9.99 -4.06
N VAL A 64 -6.89 8.70 -4.37
CA VAL A 64 -7.95 7.85 -4.91
C VAL A 64 -9.09 7.69 -3.90
N LEU A 65 -8.78 7.46 -2.62
CA LEU A 65 -9.79 7.41 -1.56
C LEU A 65 -10.57 8.73 -1.49
N MET A 66 -9.89 9.86 -1.47
CA MET A 66 -10.55 11.17 -1.47
C MET A 66 -11.55 11.32 -2.62
N ILE A 67 -11.15 10.92 -3.84
CA ILE A 67 -12.05 10.94 -5.02
C ILE A 67 -13.26 10.02 -4.82
N ILE A 68 -13.05 8.78 -4.37
CA ILE A 68 -14.14 7.81 -4.11
C ILE A 68 -15.16 8.42 -3.15
N TRP A 69 -14.70 9.04 -2.07
CA TRP A 69 -15.56 9.61 -1.06
C TRP A 69 -16.32 10.85 -1.56
N ILE A 70 -15.66 11.74 -2.33
CA ILE A 70 -16.31 12.91 -2.94
C ILE A 70 -17.38 12.50 -3.96
N LEU A 71 -17.07 11.54 -4.84
CA LEU A 71 -18.02 11.09 -5.85
C LEU A 71 -19.25 10.43 -5.22
N CYS A 72 -19.04 9.63 -4.18
CA CYS A 72 -20.11 8.95 -3.47
C CYS A 72 -21.02 9.92 -2.70
N GLU A 73 -20.48 11.03 -2.20
CA GLU A 73 -21.28 12.12 -1.60
C GLU A 73 -22.14 12.83 -2.65
N LYS A 74 -21.58 13.11 -3.83
CA LYS A 74 -22.29 13.78 -4.93
C LYS A 74 -23.46 12.98 -5.52
N GLU A 75 -23.41 11.66 -5.45
CA GLU A 75 -24.47 10.79 -5.94
C GLU A 75 -25.71 10.72 -5.02
N GLY A 76 -25.76 11.53 -3.94
CA GLY A 76 -26.92 11.59 -3.05
C GLY A 76 -27.13 10.32 -2.24
N VAL A 77 -26.05 9.56 -1.99
CA VAL A 77 -26.06 8.32 -1.19
C VAL A 77 -25.98 8.63 0.32
N LEU A 78 -26.63 9.72 0.74
CA LEU A 78 -26.87 10.13 2.12
C LEU A 78 -28.35 10.43 2.29
#